data_AF-A0A351ARQ9-F1
#
_entry.id   AF-A0A351ARQ9-F1
#
_cell.length_a   1.000
_cell.length_b   1.000
_cell.length_c   1.000
_cell.angle_alpha   90.00
_cell.angle_beta   90.00
_cell.angle_gamma   90.00
#
_symmetry.space_group_name_H-M   'P 1'
#
loop_
_entity.id
_entity.type
_entity.pdbx_description
1 polymer ?
#
loop_
_entity_poly.entity_id
_entity_poly.type
_entity_poly.pdbx_seq_one_letter_code
_entity_poly.pdbx_strand_id
1 'polypeptide(L)'
;MKKMFSRFIPLLPAAALLAFSVFQPSCANTTQAPTGGLKDTIPPVIRKVDPRPGTVSVPVHGTKVTFTFDEYVTVKDPKGIFLSPPQKKSPKYKIRGKSVIVYFAEDLLPNTTYTIDLTGAIADNNEGNMFPGFTTVFSTGDAIDSMYVTGIVQDCNTLNPIKGATVMLYKDQRDSAVFLERPVAAVKTDDWGYFALRNIQDTLFRVYAVVDGNGNNLYDPDEDRIAFLDTLFRPVNVVNDTVAELMKFDMKDTLACQA
;
A
#
# COMPACT_ATOMS: atom_id res chain seq x y z
N MET A 1 -23.92 81.01 -23.33
CA MET A 1 -24.34 79.96 -22.36
C MET A 1 -24.82 78.64 -22.99
N LYS A 2 -25.23 78.56 -24.27
CA LYS A 2 -25.74 77.30 -24.89
C LYS A 2 -24.69 76.22 -25.27
N LYS A 3 -23.39 76.54 -25.34
CA LYS A 3 -22.33 75.60 -25.76
C LYS A 3 -21.78 74.68 -24.67
N MET A 4 -22.06 74.96 -23.39
CA MET A 4 -21.53 74.17 -22.28
C MET A 4 -22.40 72.93 -21.97
N PHE A 5 -23.71 73.03 -22.26
CA PHE A 5 -24.65 71.94 -22.00
C PHE A 5 -24.57 70.78 -23.03
N SER A 6 -24.14 71.04 -24.27
CA SER A 6 -24.08 69.99 -25.30
C SER A 6 -22.92 68.99 -25.15
N ARG A 7 -21.89 69.35 -24.37
CA ARG A 7 -20.74 68.47 -24.09
C ARG A 7 -21.04 67.39 -23.05
N PHE A 8 -22.08 67.55 -22.24
CA PHE A 8 -22.47 66.59 -21.20
C PHE A 8 -23.60 65.63 -21.64
N ILE A 9 -24.18 65.86 -22.82
CA ILE A 9 -25.20 64.98 -23.40
C ILE A 9 -24.72 63.52 -23.60
N PRO A 10 -23.46 63.23 -24.04
CA PRO A 10 -22.99 61.84 -24.16
C PRO A 10 -22.60 61.20 -22.81
N LEU A 11 -22.49 61.98 -21.74
CA LEU A 11 -22.15 61.48 -20.39
C LEU A 11 -23.35 60.83 -19.68
N LEU A 12 -24.57 61.29 -19.99
CA LEU A 12 -25.81 60.71 -19.48
C LEU A 12 -26.03 59.24 -19.88
N PRO A 13 -25.95 58.84 -21.17
CA PRO A 13 -26.10 57.43 -21.55
C PRO A 13 -24.94 56.57 -21.04
N ALA A 14 -23.71 57.10 -20.97
CA ALA A 14 -22.57 56.39 -20.41
C ALA A 14 -22.72 56.16 -18.90
N ALA A 15 -23.20 57.15 -18.14
CA ALA A 15 -23.50 57.02 -16.72
C ALA A 15 -24.68 56.08 -16.48
N ALA A 16 -25.69 56.07 -17.36
CA ALA A 16 -26.82 55.14 -17.28
C ALA A 16 -26.39 53.69 -17.55
N LEU A 17 -25.50 53.46 -18.54
CA LEU A 17 -24.90 52.15 -18.81
C LEU A 17 -24.04 51.66 -17.65
N LEU A 18 -23.22 52.55 -17.06
CA LEU A 18 -22.42 52.24 -15.89
C LEU A 18 -23.32 51.89 -14.70
N ALA A 19 -24.35 52.69 -14.42
CA ALA A 19 -25.32 52.42 -13.36
C ALA A 19 -26.03 51.07 -13.58
N PHE A 20 -26.44 50.75 -14.81
CA PHE A 20 -27.07 49.47 -15.14
C PHE A 20 -26.13 48.27 -14.93
N SER A 21 -24.82 48.44 -15.12
CA SER A 21 -23.82 47.39 -14.84
C SER A 21 -23.59 47.14 -13.34
N VAL A 22 -23.77 48.16 -12.49
CA VAL A 22 -23.61 48.01 -11.03
C VAL A 22 -24.85 47.39 -10.38
N PHE A 23 -26.04 47.58 -10.96
CA PHE A 23 -27.31 47.05 -10.44
C PHE A 23 -27.76 45.74 -11.10
N GLN A 24 -26.82 44.93 -11.62
CA GLN A 24 -27.17 43.56 -12.03
C GLN A 24 -27.54 42.76 -10.78
N PRO A 25 -28.72 42.10 -10.73
CA PRO A 25 -29.03 41.19 -9.64
C PRO A 25 -27.98 40.07 -9.64
N SER A 26 -27.22 39.96 -8.56
CA SER A 26 -26.25 38.89 -8.35
C SER A 26 -27.00 37.55 -8.32
N CYS A 27 -27.07 36.85 -9.45
CA CYS A 27 -27.63 35.50 -9.56
C CYS A 27 -26.72 34.40 -9.00
N ALA A 28 -25.69 34.75 -8.22
CA ALA A 28 -24.95 33.77 -7.44
C ALA A 28 -25.64 33.59 -6.09
N ASN A 29 -26.40 32.50 -5.93
CA ASN A 29 -26.94 32.08 -4.64
C ASN A 29 -25.78 31.66 -3.74
N THR A 30 -25.26 32.59 -2.93
CA THR A 30 -24.20 32.32 -1.94
C THR A 30 -24.75 31.76 -0.62
N THR A 31 -26.07 31.64 -0.50
CA THR A 31 -26.74 31.24 0.75
C THR A 31 -26.67 29.74 1.03
N GLN A 32 -26.43 28.91 0.01
CA GLN A 32 -26.26 27.47 0.18
C GLN A 32 -25.05 27.00 -0.64
N ALA A 33 -24.13 26.28 0.01
CA ALA A 33 -23.10 25.54 -0.71
C ALA A 33 -23.81 24.58 -1.68
N PRO A 34 -23.33 24.43 -2.92
CA PRO A 34 -23.90 23.44 -3.82
C PRO A 34 -23.89 22.08 -3.11
N THR A 35 -25.05 21.44 -3.04
CA THR A 35 -25.14 20.04 -2.62
C THR A 35 -24.30 19.24 -3.59
N GLY A 36 -23.18 18.70 -3.10
CA GLY A 36 -22.27 17.88 -3.92
C GLY A 36 -22.99 16.68 -4.54
N GLY A 37 -22.31 16.03 -5.49
CA GLY A 37 -22.77 14.76 -6.02
C GLY A 37 -22.84 13.66 -4.96
N LEU A 38 -23.31 12.48 -5.35
CA LEU A 38 -23.22 11.30 -4.51
C LEU A 38 -21.76 11.07 -4.11
N LYS A 39 -21.54 10.67 -2.86
CA LYS A 39 -20.20 10.32 -2.36
C LYS A 39 -19.61 9.20 -3.22
N ASP A 40 -18.37 9.38 -3.67
CA ASP A 40 -17.64 8.29 -4.31
C ASP A 40 -17.30 7.18 -3.30
N THR A 41 -17.50 5.94 -3.72
CA THR A 41 -17.26 4.74 -2.91
C THR A 41 -16.36 3.74 -3.60
N ILE A 42 -15.88 4.06 -4.80
CA ILE A 42 -15.03 3.20 -5.62
C ILE A 42 -13.58 3.44 -5.17
N PRO A 43 -12.81 2.37 -4.85
CA PRO A 43 -11.40 2.51 -4.52
C PRO A 43 -10.53 2.71 -5.78
N PRO A 44 -9.32 3.28 -5.63
CA PRO A 44 -8.43 3.53 -6.76
C PRO A 44 -7.90 2.23 -7.37
N VAL A 45 -7.48 2.28 -8.64
CA VAL A 45 -6.94 1.10 -9.35
C VAL A 45 -5.53 1.37 -9.87
N ILE A 46 -4.63 0.40 -9.70
CA ILE A 46 -3.28 0.45 -10.28
C ILE A 46 -3.38 0.25 -11.80
N ARG A 47 -2.86 1.22 -12.55
CA ARG A 47 -2.76 1.21 -14.02
C ARG A 47 -1.40 0.79 -14.52
N LYS A 48 -0.35 1.01 -13.74
CA LYS A 48 1.01 0.62 -14.10
C LYS A 48 1.86 0.39 -12.85
N VAL A 49 2.75 -0.59 -12.95
CA VAL A 49 3.82 -0.84 -11.98
C VAL A 49 5.15 -0.87 -12.72
N ASP A 50 6.15 -0.17 -12.20
CA ASP A 50 7.50 -0.10 -12.75
C ASP A 50 8.55 -0.25 -11.64
N PRO A 51 9.45 -1.25 -11.68
CA PRO A 51 9.53 -2.31 -12.69
C PRO A 51 8.28 -3.18 -12.74
N ARG A 52 8.05 -3.86 -13.87
CA ARG A 52 6.89 -4.75 -14.02
C ARG A 52 6.96 -5.89 -12.99
N PRO A 53 5.82 -6.39 -12.48
CA PRO A 53 5.82 -7.57 -11.63
C PRO A 53 6.53 -8.72 -12.36
N GLY A 54 7.43 -9.42 -11.67
CA GLY A 54 8.22 -10.49 -12.26
C GLY A 54 9.55 -10.05 -12.89
N THR A 55 9.94 -8.77 -12.81
CA THR A 55 11.20 -8.30 -13.39
C THR A 55 12.40 -8.88 -12.62
N VAL A 56 13.38 -9.39 -13.36
CA VAL A 56 14.67 -9.90 -12.86
C VAL A 56 15.80 -8.90 -13.13
N SER A 57 16.97 -9.16 -12.53
CA SER A 57 18.19 -8.36 -12.67
C SER A 57 17.97 -6.87 -12.36
N VAL A 58 17.08 -6.58 -11.41
CA VAL A 58 16.84 -5.22 -10.91
C VAL A 58 18.09 -4.72 -10.18
N PRO A 59 18.50 -3.44 -10.36
CA PRO A 59 19.69 -2.92 -9.70
C PRO A 59 19.64 -3.08 -8.18
N VAL A 60 20.79 -3.39 -7.59
CA VAL A 60 20.92 -3.44 -6.12
C VAL A 60 20.85 -2.04 -5.51
N HIS A 61 21.42 -1.05 -6.19
CA HIS A 61 21.56 0.33 -5.71
C HIS A 61 20.51 1.25 -6.35
N GLY A 62 19.88 2.10 -5.53
CA GLY A 62 18.99 3.17 -6.02
C GLY A 62 17.68 2.69 -6.65
N THR A 63 17.30 1.44 -6.40
CA THR A 63 16.04 0.87 -6.90
C THR A 63 14.83 1.57 -6.32
N LYS A 64 13.84 1.76 -7.18
CA LYS A 64 12.54 2.34 -6.86
C LYS A 64 11.45 1.53 -7.55
N VAL A 65 10.30 1.43 -6.92
CA VAL A 65 9.11 0.81 -7.47
C VAL A 65 8.00 1.85 -7.51
N THR A 66 7.51 2.12 -8.72
CA THR A 66 6.50 3.14 -8.99
C THR A 66 5.17 2.46 -9.27
N PHE A 67 4.16 2.83 -8.50
CA PHE A 67 2.78 2.41 -8.66
C PHE A 67 1.97 3.60 -9.17
N THR A 68 1.46 3.53 -10.40
CA THR A 68 0.64 4.58 -11.01
C THR A 68 -0.82 4.17 -10.97
N PHE A 69 -1.66 5.04 -10.44
CA PHE A 69 -3.10 4.84 -10.29
C PHE A 69 -3.88 5.63 -11.35
N ASP A 70 -5.16 5.32 -11.52
CA ASP A 70 -6.08 6.11 -12.35
C ASP A 70 -6.50 7.43 -11.74
N GLU A 71 -6.35 7.59 -10.44
CA GLU A 71 -6.70 8.81 -9.71
C GLU A 71 -5.60 9.27 -8.74
N TYR A 72 -5.82 10.40 -8.08
CA TYR A 72 -4.89 10.90 -7.07
C TYR A 72 -5.06 10.10 -5.79
N VAL A 73 -3.95 9.58 -5.27
CA VAL A 73 -3.93 8.75 -4.06
C VAL A 73 -3.05 9.38 -2.99
N THR A 74 -3.28 8.97 -1.76
CA THR A 74 -2.47 9.30 -0.60
C THR A 74 -2.04 8.03 0.14
N VAL A 75 -0.92 8.11 0.87
CA VAL A 75 -0.47 7.02 1.74
C VAL A 75 -1.07 7.26 3.13
N LYS A 76 -2.04 6.44 3.52
CA LYS A 76 -2.73 6.53 4.81
C LYS A 76 -1.91 5.91 5.94
N ASP A 77 -1.35 4.73 5.70
CA ASP A 77 -0.46 4.05 6.63
C ASP A 77 0.87 3.69 5.95
N PRO A 78 1.94 4.46 6.19
CA PRO A 78 3.27 4.14 5.70
C PRO A 78 3.79 2.78 6.16
N LYS A 79 3.37 2.28 7.33
CA LYS A 79 3.79 0.96 7.85
C LYS A 79 3.20 -0.20 7.04
N GLY A 80 2.16 0.06 6.25
CA GLY A 80 1.57 -0.90 5.31
C GLY A 80 2.39 -1.07 4.03
N ILE A 81 3.38 -0.21 3.75
CA ILE A 81 4.34 -0.41 2.65
C ILE A 81 5.44 -1.35 3.15
N PHE A 82 5.21 -2.65 2.98
CA PHE A 82 6.06 -3.68 3.54
C PHE A 82 6.97 -4.29 2.47
N LEU A 83 8.27 -4.43 2.79
CA LEU A 83 9.26 -5.08 1.94
C LEU A 83 9.68 -6.41 2.56
N SER A 84 9.74 -7.44 1.73
CA SER A 84 10.17 -8.79 2.10
C SER A 84 11.26 -9.25 1.14
N PRO A 85 12.46 -9.69 1.60
CA PRO A 85 12.95 -9.62 2.98
C PRO A 85 12.98 -8.19 3.55
N PRO A 86 12.69 -8.01 4.85
CA PRO A 86 12.73 -6.70 5.48
C PRO A 86 14.16 -6.19 5.69
N GLN A 87 14.34 -4.89 5.46
CA GLN A 87 15.58 -4.17 5.76
C GLN A 87 15.57 -3.57 7.17
N LYS A 88 16.71 -3.05 7.62
CA LYS A 88 16.82 -2.34 8.90
C LYS A 88 16.02 -1.04 8.89
N LYS A 89 16.04 -0.32 7.77
CA LYS A 89 15.21 0.85 7.54
C LYS A 89 13.99 0.47 6.72
N SER A 90 12.81 0.87 7.18
CA SER A 90 11.57 0.68 6.42
C SER A 90 11.64 1.38 5.06
N PRO A 91 10.91 0.86 4.04
CA PRO A 91 10.80 1.51 2.75
C PRO A 91 10.31 2.95 2.88
N LYS A 92 10.85 3.84 2.06
CA LYS A 92 10.40 5.23 1.97
C LYS A 92 9.51 5.40 0.75
N TYR A 93 8.68 6.43 0.76
CA TYR A 93 7.81 6.74 -0.37
C TYR A 93 7.81 8.23 -0.71
N LYS A 94 7.43 8.54 -1.95
CA LYS A 94 7.13 9.89 -2.46
C LYS A 94 5.90 9.80 -3.37
N ILE A 95 5.06 10.83 -3.34
CA ILE A 95 3.92 10.95 -4.25
C ILE A 95 4.31 11.92 -5.37
N ARG A 96 4.05 11.53 -6.63
CA ARG A 96 4.24 12.37 -7.81
C ARG A 96 3.04 12.21 -8.75
N GLY A 97 2.17 13.23 -8.78
CA GLY A 97 0.91 13.14 -9.52
C GLY A 97 0.06 11.98 -8.99
N LYS A 98 -0.40 11.11 -9.89
CA LYS A 98 -1.16 9.89 -9.58
C LYS A 98 -0.30 8.68 -9.24
N SER A 99 0.98 8.89 -8.88
CA SER A 99 1.92 7.78 -8.63
C SER A 99 2.52 7.83 -7.23
N VAL A 100 2.67 6.64 -6.64
CA VAL A 100 3.42 6.40 -5.40
C VAL A 100 4.74 5.74 -5.79
N ILE A 101 5.85 6.39 -5.46
CA ILE A 101 7.21 5.90 -5.72
C ILE A 101 7.78 5.41 -4.40
N VAL A 102 7.93 4.11 -4.26
CA VAL A 102 8.61 3.45 -3.14
C VAL A 102 10.11 3.35 -3.47
N TYR A 103 10.97 3.69 -2.51
CA TYR A 103 12.42 3.62 -2.67
C TYR A 103 13.09 3.22 -1.35
N PHE A 104 14.30 2.68 -1.46
CA PHE A 104 15.01 2.08 -0.34
C PHE A 104 16.16 2.98 0.10
N ALA A 105 16.32 3.12 1.41
CA ALA A 105 17.40 3.91 2.00
C ALA A 105 18.72 3.12 2.06
N GLU A 106 18.62 1.81 2.02
CA GLU A 106 19.73 0.85 2.04
C GLU A 106 19.68 0.04 0.75
N ASP A 107 20.84 -0.44 0.32
CA ASP A 107 20.94 -1.26 -0.88
C ASP A 107 20.22 -2.59 -0.69
N LEU A 108 19.69 -3.11 -1.78
CA LEU A 108 19.08 -4.44 -1.79
C LEU A 108 20.17 -5.52 -1.69
N LEU A 109 19.79 -6.71 -1.26
CA LEU A 109 20.68 -7.86 -1.28
C LEU A 109 20.83 -8.35 -2.73
N PRO A 110 22.03 -8.77 -3.16
CA PRO A 110 22.22 -9.38 -4.47
C PRO A 110 21.52 -10.75 -4.53
N ASN A 111 21.16 -11.20 -5.73
CA ASN A 111 20.56 -12.52 -5.98
C ASN A 111 19.37 -12.85 -5.06
N THR A 112 18.52 -11.86 -4.82
CA THR A 112 17.42 -11.98 -3.86
C THR A 112 16.10 -11.60 -4.51
N THR A 113 15.09 -12.44 -4.29
CA THR A 113 13.69 -12.16 -4.63
C THR A 113 13.10 -11.24 -3.59
N TYR A 114 12.52 -10.13 -4.05
CA TYR A 114 11.86 -9.14 -3.22
C TYR A 114 10.38 -9.07 -3.53
N THR A 115 9.58 -9.02 -2.48
CA THR A 115 8.15 -8.77 -2.53
C THR A 115 7.84 -7.46 -1.83
N ILE A 116 7.05 -6.60 -2.48
CA ILE A 116 6.48 -5.39 -1.87
C ILE A 116 4.99 -5.60 -1.72
N ASP A 117 4.50 -5.39 -0.51
CA ASP A 117 3.08 -5.35 -0.19
C ASP A 117 2.63 -3.92 0.11
N LEU A 118 1.48 -3.53 -0.43
CA LEU A 118 0.81 -2.24 -0.23
C LEU A 118 -0.55 -2.40 0.47
N THR A 119 -0.86 -3.60 0.96
CA THR A 119 -2.14 -3.87 1.64
C THR A 119 -2.31 -2.96 2.85
N GLY A 120 -3.43 -2.23 2.87
CA GLY A 120 -3.72 -1.27 3.95
C GLY A 120 -2.97 0.07 3.88
N ALA A 121 -2.10 0.31 2.88
CA ALA A 121 -1.24 1.50 2.87
C ALA A 121 -1.82 2.71 2.13
N ILE A 122 -2.57 2.48 1.04
CA ILE A 122 -2.94 3.51 0.06
C ILE A 122 -4.46 3.76 0.07
N ALA A 123 -4.89 5.02 -0.03
CA ALA A 123 -6.29 5.38 -0.26
C ALA A 123 -6.39 6.43 -1.37
N ASP A 124 -7.58 6.63 -1.92
CA ASP A 124 -7.83 7.82 -2.74
C ASP A 124 -7.67 9.11 -1.89
N ASN A 125 -7.45 10.21 -2.59
CA ASN A 125 -7.19 11.50 -1.96
C ASN A 125 -8.46 12.25 -1.52
N ASN A 126 -9.62 11.96 -2.11
CA ASN A 126 -10.84 12.75 -1.98
C ASN A 126 -11.77 12.19 -0.89
N GLU A 127 -12.26 10.97 -1.06
CA GLU A 127 -13.20 10.27 -0.18
C GLU A 127 -12.50 9.31 0.79
N GLY A 128 -11.24 8.95 0.52
CA GLY A 128 -10.41 8.11 1.40
C GLY A 128 -10.80 6.62 1.41
N ASN A 129 -11.45 6.14 0.34
CA ASN A 129 -11.64 4.74 0.02
C ASN A 129 -10.27 4.04 -0.04
N MET A 130 -10.12 3.03 0.83
CA MET A 130 -8.89 2.25 0.91
C MET A 130 -8.70 1.40 -0.34
N PHE A 131 -7.48 1.41 -0.85
CA PHE A 131 -7.04 0.47 -1.86
C PHE A 131 -7.03 -0.95 -1.28
N PRO A 132 -7.65 -1.96 -1.93
CA PRO A 132 -7.77 -3.33 -1.42
C PRO A 132 -6.44 -4.07 -1.26
N GLY A 133 -5.31 -3.43 -1.62
CA GLY A 133 -3.97 -3.95 -1.42
C GLY A 133 -3.43 -4.63 -2.67
N PHE A 134 -2.12 -4.54 -2.87
CA PHE A 134 -1.44 -5.13 -4.02
C PHE A 134 -0.06 -5.59 -3.60
N THR A 135 0.34 -6.73 -4.16
CA THR A 135 1.62 -7.35 -3.86
C THR A 135 2.35 -7.54 -5.18
N THR A 136 3.60 -7.09 -5.26
CA THR A 136 4.43 -7.24 -6.46
C THR A 136 5.77 -7.84 -6.11
N VAL A 137 6.35 -8.55 -7.07
CA VAL A 137 7.61 -9.27 -6.92
C VAL A 137 8.61 -8.81 -7.98
N PHE A 138 9.88 -8.74 -7.60
CA PHE A 138 11.00 -8.55 -8.50
C PHE A 138 12.23 -9.23 -7.92
N SER A 139 13.31 -9.39 -8.71
CA SER A 139 14.56 -9.98 -8.23
C SER A 139 15.76 -9.13 -8.62
N THR A 140 16.74 -9.05 -7.73
CA THR A 140 18.07 -8.50 -8.05
C THR A 140 18.98 -9.52 -8.75
N GLY A 141 18.61 -10.81 -8.71
CA GLY A 141 19.26 -11.87 -9.48
C GLY A 141 18.53 -12.18 -10.77
N ASP A 142 18.95 -13.27 -11.43
CA ASP A 142 18.46 -13.64 -12.77
C ASP A 142 17.18 -14.49 -12.76
N ALA A 143 16.66 -14.82 -11.56
CA ALA A 143 15.46 -15.62 -11.37
C ALA A 143 14.63 -15.12 -10.19
N ILE A 144 13.35 -15.50 -10.19
CA ILE A 144 12.41 -15.27 -9.08
C ILE A 144 12.11 -16.60 -8.44
N ASP A 145 12.18 -16.61 -7.11
CA ASP A 145 11.82 -17.78 -6.33
C ASP A 145 10.32 -18.06 -6.46
N SER A 146 9.95 -19.34 -6.47
CA SER A 146 8.61 -19.76 -6.89
C SER A 146 7.78 -20.41 -5.80
N MET A 147 8.32 -20.66 -4.61
CA MET A 147 7.55 -21.35 -3.56
C MET A 147 6.63 -20.39 -2.82
N TYR A 148 5.55 -20.91 -2.23
CA TYR A 148 4.70 -20.14 -1.32
C TYR A 148 4.30 -20.95 -0.09
N VAL A 149 3.86 -20.22 0.93
CA VAL A 149 3.25 -20.76 2.14
C VAL A 149 2.13 -19.84 2.59
N THR A 150 1.03 -20.44 3.04
CA THR A 150 -0.13 -19.76 3.58
C THR A 150 -0.50 -20.39 4.92
N GLY A 151 -1.17 -19.63 5.78
CA GLY A 151 -1.57 -20.15 7.09
C GLY A 151 -2.34 -19.11 7.88
N ILE A 152 -2.69 -19.47 9.12
CA ILE A 152 -3.40 -18.62 10.06
C ILE A 152 -2.58 -18.54 11.36
N VAL A 153 -2.40 -17.33 11.88
CA VAL A 153 -1.82 -17.09 13.21
C VAL A 153 -2.95 -16.86 14.19
N GLN A 154 -2.97 -17.62 15.28
CA GLN A 154 -4.00 -17.56 16.32
C GLN A 154 -3.38 -17.43 17.71
N ASP A 155 -4.14 -16.85 18.61
CA ASP A 155 -3.82 -16.81 20.04
C ASP A 155 -3.90 -18.23 20.63
N CYS A 156 -2.86 -18.68 21.33
CA CYS A 156 -2.83 -20.04 21.88
C CYS A 156 -3.84 -20.28 23.03
N ASN A 157 -4.31 -19.22 23.70
CA ASN A 157 -5.26 -19.34 24.80
C ASN A 157 -6.71 -19.22 24.31
N THR A 158 -6.96 -18.31 23.36
CA THR A 158 -8.33 -18.00 22.91
C THR A 158 -8.69 -18.59 21.55
N LEU A 159 -7.71 -19.08 20.78
CA LEU A 159 -7.84 -19.54 19.39
C LEU A 159 -8.36 -18.46 18.42
N ASN A 160 -8.42 -17.20 18.87
CA ASN A 160 -8.83 -16.09 18.03
C ASN A 160 -7.70 -15.73 17.05
N PRO A 161 -8.04 -15.32 15.82
CA PRO A 161 -7.06 -14.86 14.86
C PRO A 161 -6.30 -13.62 15.35
N ILE A 162 -5.00 -13.56 15.06
CA ILE A 162 -4.16 -12.41 15.39
C ILE A 162 -3.95 -11.56 14.15
N LYS A 163 -4.56 -10.37 14.14
CA LYS A 163 -4.36 -9.36 13.11
C LYS A 163 -2.97 -8.70 13.20
N GLY A 164 -2.32 -8.53 12.07
CA GLY A 164 -1.07 -7.76 11.94
C GLY A 164 0.17 -8.41 12.57
N ALA A 165 0.12 -9.69 12.91
CA ALA A 165 1.31 -10.45 13.32
C ALA A 165 2.27 -10.56 12.12
N THR A 166 3.56 -10.39 12.36
CA THR A 166 4.59 -10.56 11.32
C THR A 166 5.07 -12.00 11.34
N VAL A 167 4.74 -12.76 10.31
CA VAL A 167 5.26 -14.10 10.07
C VAL A 167 6.63 -14.00 9.42
N MET A 168 7.61 -14.71 9.95
CA MET A 168 9.03 -14.55 9.68
C MET A 168 9.66 -15.91 9.38
N LEU A 169 10.36 -16.01 8.25
CA LEU A 169 11.09 -17.20 7.82
C LEU A 169 12.60 -16.98 7.93
N TYR A 170 13.28 -17.92 8.57
CA TYR A 170 14.73 -17.89 8.78
C TYR A 170 15.39 -19.13 8.17
N LYS A 171 16.51 -18.93 7.46
CA LYS A 171 17.38 -20.04 7.04
C LYS A 171 18.33 -20.49 8.14
N ASP A 172 18.67 -19.58 9.05
CA ASP A 172 19.43 -19.91 10.23
C ASP A 172 18.55 -20.70 11.20
N GLN A 173 19.08 -21.85 11.62
CA GLN A 173 18.38 -22.83 12.45
C GLN A 173 18.74 -22.68 13.93
N ARG A 174 19.44 -21.61 14.33
CA ARG A 174 19.70 -21.30 15.75
C ARG A 174 18.49 -20.64 16.39
N ASP A 175 18.18 -20.97 17.65
CA ASP A 175 17.05 -20.35 18.38
C ASP A 175 17.26 -18.84 18.57
N SER A 176 18.52 -18.41 18.59
CA SER A 176 18.91 -17.01 18.69
C SER A 176 18.66 -16.18 17.43
N ALA A 177 18.37 -16.80 16.28
CA ALA A 177 18.27 -16.11 14.99
C ALA A 177 17.20 -15.00 15.02
N VAL A 178 16.05 -15.27 15.62
CA VAL A 178 14.90 -14.35 15.70
C VAL A 178 15.18 -13.06 16.50
N PHE A 179 16.22 -13.08 17.34
CA PHE A 179 16.65 -11.93 18.14
C PHE A 179 17.76 -11.11 17.47
N LEU A 180 18.57 -11.76 16.64
CA LEU A 180 19.86 -11.21 16.16
C LEU A 180 19.83 -10.83 14.68
N GLU A 181 19.02 -11.53 13.89
CA GLU A 181 19.01 -11.45 12.44
C GLU A 181 17.58 -11.12 11.96
N ARG A 182 17.47 -10.45 10.82
CA ARG A 182 16.16 -10.23 10.17
C ARG A 182 15.79 -11.45 9.33
N PRO A 183 14.50 -11.75 9.15
CA PRO A 183 14.10 -12.89 8.37
C PRO A 183 14.44 -12.74 6.90
N VAL A 184 14.65 -13.86 6.21
CA VAL A 184 14.89 -13.87 4.76
C VAL A 184 13.59 -13.70 3.97
N ALA A 185 12.44 -13.86 4.64
CA ALA A 185 11.14 -13.49 4.12
C ALA A 185 10.18 -13.22 5.29
N ALA A 186 9.37 -12.18 5.16
CA ALA A 186 8.31 -11.88 6.11
C ALA A 186 7.02 -11.43 5.41
N VAL A 187 5.90 -11.53 6.13
CA VAL A 187 4.59 -11.01 5.72
C VAL A 187 3.76 -10.71 6.97
N LYS A 188 2.82 -9.77 6.88
CA LYS A 188 1.86 -9.52 7.96
C LYS A 188 0.57 -10.29 7.75
N THR A 189 -0.04 -10.71 8.85
CA THR A 189 -1.38 -11.30 8.82
C THR A 189 -2.45 -10.24 8.59
N ASP A 190 -3.52 -10.63 7.93
CA ASP A 190 -4.72 -9.82 7.73
C ASP A 190 -5.61 -9.79 8.98
N ASP A 191 -6.81 -9.23 8.84
CA ASP A 191 -7.80 -9.08 9.91
C ASP A 191 -8.30 -10.42 10.49
N TRP A 192 -8.16 -11.52 9.73
CA TRP A 192 -8.52 -12.88 10.11
C TRP A 192 -7.31 -13.72 10.51
N GLY A 193 -6.16 -13.08 10.75
CA GLY A 193 -4.93 -13.75 11.12
C GLY A 193 -4.32 -14.57 9.99
N TYR A 194 -4.88 -14.48 8.77
CA TYR A 194 -4.42 -15.22 7.61
C TYR A 194 -3.20 -14.52 7.00
N PHE A 195 -2.24 -15.30 6.52
CA PHE A 195 -1.09 -14.79 5.78
C PHE A 195 -0.83 -15.61 4.52
N ALA A 196 -0.27 -14.94 3.51
CA ALA A 196 0.16 -15.54 2.26
C ALA A 196 1.55 -15.02 1.89
N LEU A 197 2.56 -15.85 2.12
CA LEU A 197 3.95 -15.53 1.81
C LEU A 197 4.32 -16.22 0.50
N ARG A 198 4.67 -15.43 -0.51
CA ARG A 198 4.90 -15.88 -1.90
C ARG A 198 6.33 -15.63 -2.32
N ASN A 199 6.74 -16.34 -3.35
CA ASN A 199 8.02 -16.17 -4.01
C ASN A 199 9.21 -16.32 -3.05
N ILE A 200 9.17 -17.41 -2.27
CA ILE A 200 10.25 -17.83 -1.39
C ILE A 200 11.03 -19.00 -1.97
N GLN A 201 12.25 -19.15 -1.46
CA GLN A 201 13.17 -20.20 -1.87
C GLN A 201 12.68 -21.59 -1.43
N ASP A 202 12.96 -22.60 -2.26
CA ASP A 202 12.83 -24.00 -1.87
C ASP A 202 13.99 -24.39 -0.94
N THR A 203 13.78 -24.19 0.36
CA THR A 203 14.74 -24.58 1.41
C THR A 203 14.01 -24.84 2.73
N LEU A 204 14.73 -25.41 3.69
CA LEU A 204 14.27 -25.50 5.07
C LEU A 204 14.32 -24.15 5.76
N PHE A 205 13.26 -23.84 6.49
CA PHE A 205 13.09 -22.63 7.29
C PHE A 205 12.71 -22.97 8.72
N ARG A 206 13.10 -22.07 9.63
CA ARG A 206 12.33 -21.85 10.86
C ARG A 206 11.29 -20.78 10.64
N VAL A 207 10.13 -20.99 11.26
CA VAL A 207 8.98 -20.11 11.14
C VAL A 207 8.62 -19.59 12.52
N TYR A 208 8.58 -18.28 12.62
CA TYR A 208 8.11 -17.54 13.79
C TYR A 208 6.99 -16.61 13.37
N ALA A 209 6.10 -16.27 14.29
CA ALA A 209 5.16 -15.17 14.14
C ALA A 209 5.29 -14.26 15.35
N VAL A 210 5.51 -12.97 15.11
CA VAL A 210 5.76 -11.98 16.16
C VAL A 210 4.75 -10.84 16.04
N VAL A 211 4.10 -10.50 17.14
CA VAL A 211 3.35 -9.24 17.24
C VAL A 211 4.34 -8.14 17.58
N ASP A 212 5.04 -7.68 16.54
CA ASP A 212 6.13 -6.71 16.63
C ASP A 212 5.57 -5.28 16.81
N GLY A 213 5.69 -4.76 18.04
CA GLY A 213 5.16 -3.44 18.40
C GLY A 213 5.96 -2.28 17.78
N ASN A 214 7.28 -2.45 17.62
CA ASN A 214 8.19 -1.38 17.19
C ASN A 214 8.48 -1.41 15.67
N GLY A 215 8.13 -2.51 14.99
CA GLY A 215 8.21 -2.68 13.53
C GLY A 215 9.63 -2.89 13.01
N ASN A 216 10.57 -3.33 13.85
CA ASN A 216 11.97 -3.54 13.47
C ASN A 216 12.24 -4.90 12.79
N ASN A 217 11.23 -5.79 12.76
CA ASN A 217 11.27 -7.17 12.27
C ASN A 217 12.27 -8.07 13.01
N LEU A 218 12.40 -7.87 14.32
CA LEU A 218 13.12 -8.71 15.26
C LEU A 218 12.17 -9.02 16.42
N TYR A 219 12.45 -10.09 17.14
CA TYR A 219 11.70 -10.41 18.35
C TYR A 219 12.36 -9.75 19.58
N ASP A 220 11.58 -8.94 20.30
CA ASP A 220 11.92 -8.45 21.63
C ASP A 220 11.13 -9.22 22.71
N PRO A 221 11.78 -10.05 23.55
CA PRO A 221 11.08 -10.82 24.57
C PRO A 221 10.42 -9.99 25.68
N ASP A 222 10.82 -8.73 25.88
CA ASP A 222 10.23 -7.87 26.90
C ASP A 222 8.95 -7.16 26.40
N GLU A 223 8.82 -6.96 25.08
CA GLU A 223 7.72 -6.19 24.48
C GLU A 223 6.77 -7.04 23.61
N ASP A 224 7.29 -8.06 22.92
CA ASP A 224 6.58 -8.73 21.84
C ASP A 224 5.98 -10.08 22.26
N ARG A 225 4.91 -10.46 21.57
CA ARG A 225 4.34 -11.81 21.65
C ARG A 225 4.86 -12.66 20.51
N ILE A 226 5.15 -13.94 20.79
CA ILE A 226 5.72 -14.87 19.81
C ILE A 226 4.89 -16.15 19.68
N ALA A 227 4.88 -16.70 18.46
CA ALA A 227 4.50 -18.07 18.14
C ALA A 227 5.58 -18.67 17.22
N PHE A 228 5.68 -20.00 17.18
CA PHE A 228 6.68 -20.71 16.39
C PHE A 228 6.21 -22.11 16.03
N LEU A 229 6.77 -22.66 14.95
CA LEU A 229 6.64 -24.09 14.65
C LEU A 229 7.67 -24.88 15.46
N ASP A 230 7.27 -26.06 15.94
CA ASP A 230 8.12 -27.00 16.66
C ASP A 230 9.13 -27.73 15.75
N THR A 231 8.89 -27.68 14.44
CA THR A 231 9.64 -28.39 13.41
C THR A 231 10.10 -27.43 12.32
N LEU A 232 11.11 -27.88 11.56
CA LEU A 232 11.55 -27.16 10.37
C LEU A 232 10.50 -27.28 9.28
N PHE A 233 10.26 -26.16 8.60
CA PHE A 233 9.30 -26.07 7.52
C PHE A 233 10.02 -26.00 6.18
N ARG A 234 9.61 -26.82 5.21
CA ARG A 234 10.01 -26.69 3.81
C ARG A 234 8.75 -26.45 2.98
N PRO A 235 8.67 -25.36 2.20
CA PRO A 235 7.51 -25.14 1.35
C PRO A 235 7.49 -26.21 0.26
N VAL A 236 6.30 -26.72 -0.06
CA VAL A 236 6.10 -27.75 -1.09
C VAL A 236 5.23 -27.28 -2.25
N ASN A 237 4.59 -26.11 -2.10
CA ASN A 237 3.69 -25.56 -3.09
C ASN A 237 4.38 -24.47 -3.92
N VAL A 238 4.04 -24.42 -5.21
CA VAL A 238 4.61 -23.50 -6.20
C VAL A 238 3.56 -22.47 -6.60
N VAL A 239 3.95 -21.20 -6.62
CA VAL A 239 3.10 -20.08 -7.02
C VAL A 239 2.60 -20.32 -8.44
N ASN A 240 1.29 -20.17 -8.62
CA ASN A 240 0.66 -20.10 -9.92
C ASN A 240 -0.54 -19.14 -9.86
N ASP A 241 -1.01 -18.69 -11.02
CA ASP A 241 -2.08 -17.68 -11.13
C ASP A 241 -3.46 -18.21 -10.72
N THR A 242 -3.59 -19.52 -10.49
CA THR A 242 -4.84 -20.20 -10.15
C THR A 242 -4.94 -20.59 -8.68
N VAL A 243 -3.92 -20.30 -7.86
CA VAL A 243 -3.95 -20.61 -6.43
C VAL A 243 -4.96 -19.70 -5.75
N ALA A 244 -6.08 -20.26 -5.28
CA ALA A 244 -7.17 -19.51 -4.64
C ALA A 244 -6.68 -18.77 -3.39
N GLU A 245 -5.79 -19.39 -2.62
CA GLU A 245 -5.15 -18.82 -1.42
C GLU A 245 -4.30 -17.58 -1.74
N LEU A 246 -3.89 -17.43 -3.01
CA LEU A 246 -3.12 -16.30 -3.48
C LEU A 246 -4.01 -15.26 -4.20
N MET A 247 -5.29 -15.51 -4.37
CA MET A 247 -6.21 -14.52 -4.90
C MET A 247 -6.58 -13.52 -3.80
N LYS A 248 -6.64 -12.23 -4.16
CA LYS A 248 -7.20 -11.21 -3.28
C LYS A 248 -8.70 -11.13 -3.57
N PHE A 249 -9.51 -11.47 -2.57
CA PHE A 249 -10.96 -11.32 -2.63
C PHE A 249 -11.35 -9.94 -2.09
N ASP A 250 -12.29 -9.27 -2.75
CA ASP A 250 -12.90 -8.07 -2.17
C ASP A 250 -13.77 -8.53 -1.00
N MET A 251 -13.60 -7.92 0.18
CA MET A 251 -14.44 -8.23 1.36
C MET A 251 -15.93 -7.97 1.12
N LYS A 252 -16.27 -7.14 0.12
CA LYS A 252 -17.67 -6.92 -0.31
C LYS A 252 -18.17 -7.99 -1.27
N ASP A 253 -17.29 -8.80 -1.85
CA ASP A 253 -17.66 -9.94 -2.69
C ASP A 253 -17.94 -11.17 -1.81
N THR A 254 -19.13 -11.16 -1.21
CA THR A 254 -19.59 -12.23 -0.33
C THR A 254 -19.71 -13.59 -1.02
N LEU A 255 -19.82 -13.63 -2.35
CA LEU A 255 -19.86 -14.89 -3.10
C LEU A 255 -18.49 -15.55 -3.18
N ALA A 256 -17.43 -14.76 -3.36
CA ALA A 256 -16.07 -15.27 -3.44
C ALA A 256 -15.44 -15.49 -2.04
N CYS A 257 -15.84 -14.73 -1.02
CA CYS A 257 -15.37 -14.90 0.35
C CYS A 257 -15.92 -16.14 1.09
N GLN A 258 -16.96 -16.80 0.58
CA GLN A 258 -17.56 -18.01 1.18
C GLN A 258 -17.12 -19.32 0.52
N ALA A 259 -16.34 -19.25 -0.55
CA ALA A 259 -15.94 -20.39 -1.39
C ALA A 259 -14.58 -20.99 -0.97
#